data_AF-A0A9X8RM62-F1
#
_entry.id   AF-A0A9X8RM62-F1
#
_cell.length_a   1.000
_cell.length_b   1.000
_cell.length_c   1.000
_cell.angle_alpha   90.00
_cell.angle_beta   90.00
_cell.angle_gamma   90.00
#
_symmetry.space_group_name_H-M   'P 1'
#
loop_
_entity.id
_entity.type
_entity.pdbx_description
1 polymer ?
#
loop_
_entity_poly.entity_id
_entity_poly.type
_entity_poly.pdbx_seq_one_letter_code
_entity_poly.pdbx_strand_id
1 'polypeptide(L)' 'MVFNLEKFKVGNAIRISCERFGFEIDCIVVVATEKELNLAYFDEGRGCMEYQALITEDIQDGDYEIKILS' A
#
# COMPACT_ATOMS: atom_id res chain seq x y z
N MET A 1 1.27 9.43 -17.02
CA MET A 1 2.58 9.05 -16.44
C MET A 1 2.50 7.59 -16.06
N VAL A 2 3.49 6.76 -16.38
CA VAL A 2 3.51 5.36 -15.91
C VAL A 2 3.87 5.41 -14.42
N PHE A 3 2.97 4.95 -13.55
CA PHE A 3 3.24 4.90 -12.12
C PHE A 3 4.23 3.76 -11.90
N ASN A 4 5.48 4.11 -11.56
CA ASN A 4 6.54 3.13 -11.44
C ASN A 4 6.53 2.52 -10.03
N LEU A 5 5.97 1.31 -9.94
CA LEU A 5 5.92 0.52 -8.71
C LEU A 5 7.25 -0.20 -8.40
N GLU A 6 8.29 -0.14 -9.25
CA GLU A 6 9.60 -0.77 -9.03
C GLU A 6 10.33 -0.24 -7.78
N LYS A 7 9.92 0.93 -7.28
CA LYS A 7 10.42 1.49 -6.02
C LYS A 7 9.88 0.76 -4.78
N PHE A 8 8.76 0.06 -4.91
CA PHE A 8 8.12 -0.69 -3.84
C PHE A 8 8.52 -2.16 -3.94
N LYS A 9 9.71 -2.49 -3.45
CA LYS A 9 10.18 -3.88 -3.49
C LYS A 9 9.40 -4.72 -2.47
N VAL A 10 9.17 -5.99 -2.82
CA VAL A 10 8.62 -6.97 -1.87
C VAL A 10 9.50 -7.00 -0.62
N GLY A 11 8.87 -6.91 0.55
CA GLY A 11 9.51 -6.80 1.85
C GLY A 11 9.73 -5.38 2.35
N ASN A 12 9.54 -4.35 1.52
CA ASN A 12 9.64 -2.96 1.97
C ASN A 12 8.50 -2.62 2.94
N ALA A 13 8.84 -1.86 3.97
CA ALA A 13 7.86 -1.24 4.85
C ALA A 13 7.41 0.09 4.22
N ILE A 14 6.10 0.23 4.08
CA ILE A 14 5.46 1.46 3.57
C ILE A 14 4.33 1.87 4.50
N ARG A 15 3.94 3.12 4.40
CA ARG A 15 2.74 3.67 5.01
C ARG A 15 1.79 4.08 3.91
N ILE A 16 0.55 3.63 3.99
CA ILE A 16 -0.52 4.10 3.11
C ILE A 16 -1.46 5.00 3.90
N SER A 17 -1.96 6.05 3.26
CA SER A 17 -2.98 6.92 3.82
C SER A 17 -4.05 7.21 2.77
N CYS A 18 -5.32 7.21 3.19
CA CYS A 18 -6.44 7.59 2.35
C CYS A 18 -7.21 8.71 3.05
N GLU A 19 -7.10 9.94 2.53
CA GLU A 19 -7.78 11.10 3.10
C GLU A 19 -9.31 10.93 3.08
N ARG A 20 -9.84 10.33 2.02
CA ARG A 20 -11.29 10.11 1.83
C ARG A 20 -11.91 9.29 2.96
N PHE A 21 -11.19 8.31 3.49
CA PHE A 21 -11.65 7.44 4.57
C PHE A 21 -11.00 7.77 5.92
N GLY A 22 -10.08 8.75 5.97
CA GLY A 22 -9.45 9.24 7.19
C GLY A 22 -8.61 8.20 7.91
N PHE A 23 -7.92 7.30 7.19
CA PHE A 23 -7.06 6.30 7.79
C PHE A 23 -5.63 6.34 7.26
N GLU A 24 -4.72 5.84 8.10
CA GLU A 24 -3.30 5.67 7.81
C GLU A 24 -2.85 4.36 8.45
N ILE A 25 -2.06 3.56 7.72
CA ILE A 25 -1.59 2.27 8.24
C ILE A 25 -0.21 1.89 7.67
N ASP A 26 0.59 1.25 8.51
CA ASP A 26 1.88 0.68 8.15
C ASP A 26 1.68 -0.72 7.57
N CYS A 27 2.29 -0.95 6.41
CA CYS A 27 2.16 -2.16 5.63
C CYS A 27 3.54 -2.69 5.20
N ILE A 28 3.59 -3.97 4.90
CA ILE A 28 4.69 -4.62 4.18
C ILE A 28 4.22 -4.92 2.76
N VAL A 29 5.06 -4.58 1.77
CA VAL A 29 4.79 -4.94 0.38
C VAL A 29 4.97 -6.44 0.19
N VAL A 30 3.93 -7.15 -0.22
CA VAL A 30 3.99 -8.59 -0.52
C VAL A 30 4.01 -8.89 -2.01
N VAL A 31 3.40 -8.03 -2.83
CA VAL A 31 3.48 -8.09 -4.29
C VAL A 31 3.61 -6.67 -4.82
N ALA A 32 4.51 -6.46 -5.78
CA ALA A 32 4.59 -5.22 -6.54
C ALA A 32 4.87 -5.57 -8.00
N THR A 33 3.92 -5.24 -8.86
CA THR A 33 4.03 -5.38 -10.31
C THR A 33 3.72 -4.04 -10.99
N GLU A 34 3.69 -3.98 -12.31
CA GLU A 34 3.29 -2.77 -13.04
C GLU A 34 1.80 -2.41 -12.88
N LYS A 35 0.97 -3.33 -12.36
CA LYS A 35 -0.50 -3.16 -12.32
C LYS A 35 -1.09 -3.20 -10.92
N GLU A 36 -0.42 -3.89 -10.01
CA GLU A 36 -0.93 -4.15 -8.67
C GLU A 36 0.16 -4.02 -7.61
N LEU A 37 -0.28 -3.54 -6.46
CA LEU A 37 0.49 -3.46 -5.22
C LEU A 37 -0.32 -4.14 -4.12
N ASN A 38 0.15 -5.30 -3.68
CA ASN A 38 -0.47 -6.01 -2.57
C ASN A 38 0.34 -5.77 -1.29
N LEU A 39 -0.39 -5.48 -0.23
CA LEU A 39 0.11 -5.03 1.05
C LEU A 39 -0.41 -5.95 2.14
N ALA A 40 0.43 -6.24 3.12
CA ALA A 40 0.03 -6.92 4.34
C ALA A 40 0.21 -5.99 5.54
N TYR A 41 -0.77 -5.95 6.43
CA TYR A 41 -0.73 -5.16 7.67
C TYR A 41 -1.34 -5.96 8.82
N PHE A 42 -0.98 -5.60 10.05
CA PHE A 42 -1.59 -6.21 11.23
C PHE A 42 -2.78 -5.37 11.68
N ASP A 43 -3.97 -5.96 11.70
CA ASP A 43 -5.17 -5.36 12.27
C ASP A 43 -5.22 -5.70 13.78
N GLU A 44 -4.95 -4.73 14.63
CA GLU A 44 -4.96 -4.91 16.09
C GLU A 44 -6.36 -5.24 16.64
N GLY A 45 -7.42 -4.75 15.98
CA GLY A 45 -8.80 -5.02 16.40
C GLY A 45 -9.22 -6.46 16.16
N ARG A 46 -8.69 -7.08 15.10
CA ARG A 46 -8.90 -8.50 14.78
C ARG A 46 -7.81 -9.43 15.34
N GLY A 47 -6.65 -8.87 15.68
CA GLY A 47 -5.49 -9.63 16.14
C GLY A 47 -4.87 -10.52 15.06
N CYS A 48 -5.02 -10.15 13.78
CA CYS A 48 -4.51 -10.95 12.65
C CYS A 48 -3.93 -10.10 11.53
N MET A 49 -3.17 -10.75 10.65
CA MET A 49 -2.67 -10.14 9.41
C MET A 49 -3.81 -10.05 8.39
N GLU A 50 -3.97 -8.86 7.82
CA GLU A 50 -4.92 -8.56 6.76
C GLU A 50 -4.15 -8.15 5.49
N TYR A 51 -4.84 -8.21 4.35
CA TYR A 51 -4.26 -7.91 3.04
C TYR A 51 -5.07 -6.84 2.32
N GLN A 52 -4.36 -5.88 1.73
CA GLN A 52 -4.93 -4.86 0.87
C GLN A 52 -4.32 -4.97 -0.51
N ALA A 53 -5.16 -5.05 -1.54
CA ALA A 53 -4.74 -4.91 -2.93
C ALA A 53 -5.05 -3.49 -3.39
N LEU A 54 -4.07 -2.85 -4.01
CA LEU A 54 -4.22 -1.56 -4.67
C LEU A 54 -3.84 -1.73 -6.14
N ILE A 55 -4.62 -1.12 -7.04
CA ILE A 55 -4.25 -0.98 -8.44
C ILE A 55 -3.54 0.35 -8.67
N THR A 56 -2.85 0.47 -9.81
CA THR A 56 -2.14 1.70 -10.15
C THR A 56 -3.04 2.94 -10.14
N GLU A 57 -4.29 2.78 -10.55
CA GLU A 57 -5.30 3.83 -10.63
C GLU A 57 -5.65 4.39 -9.25
N ASP A 58 -5.77 3.53 -8.22
CA ASP A 58 -6.03 3.95 -6.83
C ASP A 58 -4.94 4.92 -6.32
N ILE A 59 -3.72 4.78 -6.81
CA ILE A 59 -2.58 5.61 -6.39
C ILE A 59 -2.40 6.81 -7.33
N GLN A 60 -2.62 6.62 -8.64
CA GLN A 60 -2.50 7.68 -9.65
C GLN A 60 -3.58 8.75 -9.50
N ASP A 61 -4.80 8.34 -9.18
CA ASP A 61 -5.94 9.24 -8.99
C ASP A 61 -5.91 9.92 -7.61
N GLY A 62 -4.93 9.57 -6.77
CA GLY A 62 -4.71 10.17 -5.45
C GLY A 62 -5.68 9.67 -4.38
N ASP A 63 -6.37 8.55 -4.61
CA ASP A 63 -7.19 7.93 -3.56
C ASP A 63 -6.31 7.44 -2.40
N TYR A 64 -5.06 7.03 -2.69
CA TYR A 64 -4.07 6.62 -1.72
C TYR A 64 -2.74 7.34 -1.88
N GLU A 65 -2.21 7.86 -0.79
CA GLU A 65 -0.82 8.30 -0.70
C GLU A 65 0.06 7.20 -0.12
N ILE A 66 1.29 7.08 -0.62
CA ILE A 66 2.24 6.05 -0.20
C ILE A 66 3.56 6.69 0.22
N LYS A 67 4.02 6.35 1.43
CA LYS A 67 5.31 6.76 1.97
C LYS A 67 6.18 5.55 2.27
N ILE A 68 7.40 5.53 1.73
CA ILE A 68 8.38 4.47 2.04
C ILE A 68 8.95 4.73 3.44
N LEU A 69 8.98 3.70 4.28
CA LEU A 69 9.51 3.76 5.64
C LEU A 69 10.90 3.13 5.75
N SER A 70 11.18 2.08 4.96
CA SER A 70 12.49 1.40 4.89
C SER A 70 12.72 0.71 3.56
#